data_AF-A0AAD9GKU3-F1
#
_entry.id   AF-A0AAD9GKU3-F1
#
_cell.length_a   1.000
_cell.length_b   1.000
_cell.length_c   1.000
_cell.angle_alpha   90.00
_cell.angle_beta   90.00
_cell.angle_gamma   90.00
#
_symmetry.space_group_name_H-M   'P 1'
#
loop_
_entity.id
_entity.type
_entity.pdbx_description
1 polymer ?
#
loop_
_entity_poly.entity_id
_entity_poly.type
_entity_poly.pdbx_seq_one_letter_code
_entity_poly.pdbx_strand_id
1 'polypeptide(L)'
;MISSTIIRHATRRYVQVVPYGVKISRSYRESKLQQRLAMEAARKQREMKGIILDSRKTLLMSLRDNTGINWYRATQIIKHLEMHWRHPSDASQMMRERVTKIADKVKSGR
;
A
#
# COMPACT_ATOMS: atom_id res chain seq x y z
N MET A 1 -42.78 21.67 -48.46
CA MET A 1 -42.43 20.36 -47.86
C MET A 1 -40.94 20.38 -47.53
N ILE A 2 -40.58 20.70 -46.29
CA ILE A 2 -39.18 20.75 -45.86
C ILE A 2 -38.77 19.31 -45.55
N SER A 3 -37.85 18.79 -46.36
CA SER A 3 -37.37 17.41 -46.35
C SER A 3 -36.86 17.03 -44.95
N SER A 4 -37.53 16.07 -44.32
CA SER A 4 -37.30 15.55 -42.96
C SER A 4 -35.99 14.75 -42.82
N THR A 5 -35.04 14.93 -43.72
CA THR A 5 -33.75 14.20 -43.78
C THR A 5 -32.63 14.89 -43.01
N ILE A 6 -32.80 16.13 -42.55
CA ILE A 6 -31.71 16.94 -41.97
C ILE A 6 -31.50 16.68 -40.45
N ILE A 7 -32.46 16.05 -39.75
CA ILE A 7 -32.41 15.89 -38.27
C ILE A 7 -31.81 14.54 -37.82
N ARG A 8 -31.14 13.79 -38.71
CA ARG A 8 -30.46 12.53 -38.34
C ARG A 8 -28.95 12.65 -38.12
N HIS A 9 -28.41 13.85 -38.05
CA HIS A 9 -27.08 14.08 -37.49
C HIS A 9 -27.14 14.14 -35.96
N ALA A 10 -27.63 13.06 -35.36
CA ALA A 10 -27.44 12.80 -33.94
C ALA A 10 -25.92 12.65 -33.72
N THR A 11 -25.30 13.75 -33.29
CA THR A 11 -23.99 13.87 -32.65
C THR A 11 -23.20 12.56 -32.65
N ARG A 12 -22.33 12.35 -33.65
CA ARG A 12 -21.32 11.28 -33.60
C ARG A 12 -20.46 11.54 -32.37
N ARG A 13 -20.80 10.93 -31.24
CA ARG A 13 -19.97 10.97 -30.03
C ARG A 13 -18.64 10.35 -30.42
N TYR A 14 -17.58 11.14 -30.37
CA TYR A 14 -16.23 10.64 -30.57
C TYR A 14 -15.95 9.60 -29.49
N VAL A 15 -15.97 8.32 -29.87
CA VAL A 15 -15.54 7.22 -29.00
C VAL A 15 -14.04 7.12 -29.15
N GLN A 16 -13.30 7.43 -28.08
CA GLN A 16 -11.85 7.28 -28.08
C GLN A 16 -11.49 5.82 -28.39
N VAL A 17 -10.58 5.62 -29.34
CA VAL A 17 -10.04 4.30 -29.64
C VAL A 17 -9.17 3.88 -28.46
N VAL A 18 -9.63 2.89 -27.70
CA VAL A 18 -8.91 2.35 -26.56
C VAL A 18 -7.96 1.25 -27.07
N PRO A 19 -6.66 1.27 -26.69
CA PRO A 19 -5.74 0.20 -27.02
C PRO A 19 -6.25 -1.16 -26.53
N TYR A 20 -5.92 -2.22 -27.27
CA TYR A 20 -6.32 -3.58 -26.91
C TYR A 20 -5.83 -3.94 -25.49
N GLY A 21 -6.65 -4.69 -24.75
CA GLY A 21 -6.32 -5.14 -23.39
C GLY A 21 -6.55 -4.11 -22.27
N VAL A 22 -6.82 -2.84 -22.58
CA VAL A 22 -7.11 -1.82 -21.56
C VAL A 22 -8.59 -1.82 -21.19
N LYS A 23 -8.92 -2.32 -20.00
CA LYS A 23 -10.28 -2.32 -19.47
C LYS A 23 -10.64 -0.94 -18.92
N ILE A 24 -11.48 -0.20 -19.65
CA ILE A 24 -11.94 1.13 -19.24
C ILE A 24 -13.32 1.14 -18.55
N SER A 25 -13.97 -0.01 -18.42
CA SER A 25 -15.31 -0.07 -17.83
C SER A 25 -15.31 0.51 -16.42
N ARG A 26 -16.38 1.24 -16.08
CA ARG A 26 -16.56 1.84 -14.76
C ARG A 26 -16.43 0.80 -13.65
N SER A 27 -17.06 -0.36 -13.83
CA SER A 27 -16.98 -1.50 -12.91
C SER A 27 -15.56 -2.02 -12.69
N TYR A 28 -14.72 -2.06 -13.73
CA TYR A 28 -13.33 -2.49 -13.59
C TYR A 28 -12.51 -1.49 -12.78
N ARG A 29 -12.67 -0.18 -13.03
CA ARG A 29 -11.99 0.86 -12.26
C ARG A 29 -12.43 0.87 -10.80
N GLU A 30 -13.73 0.76 -10.55
CA GLU A 30 -14.29 0.67 -9.20
C GLU A 30 -13.79 -0.58 -8.47
N SER A 31 -13.79 -1.74 -9.13
CA SER A 31 -13.22 -2.97 -8.57
C SER A 31 -11.74 -2.81 -8.19
N LYS A 32 -10.93 -2.17 -9.05
CA LYS A 32 -9.52 -1.90 -8.74
C LYS A 32 -9.33 -0.91 -7.60
N LEU A 33 -10.19 0.10 -7.50
CA LEU A 33 -10.20 1.03 -6.38
C LEU A 33 -10.54 0.29 -5.07
N GLN A 34 -11.61 -0.51 -5.07
CA GLN A 34 -12.01 -1.30 -3.91
C GLN A 34 -10.92 -2.30 -3.50
N GLN A 35 -10.23 -2.91 -4.47
CA GLN A 35 -9.09 -3.78 -4.21
C GLN A 35 -7.96 -3.03 -3.48
N ARG A 36 -7.64 -1.79 -3.89
CA ARG A 36 -6.64 -0.95 -3.20
C ARG A 36 -7.06 -0.59 -1.78
N LEU A 37 -8.30 -0.12 -1.62
CA LEU A 37 -8.85 0.23 -0.31
C LEU A 37 -8.87 -0.98 0.65
N ALA A 38 -9.25 -2.16 0.15
CA ALA A 38 -9.22 -3.40 0.93
C ALA A 38 -7.80 -3.78 1.36
N MET A 39 -6.80 -3.63 0.48
CA MET A 39 -5.39 -3.88 0.83
C MET A 39 -4.88 -2.90 1.90
N GLU A 40 -5.24 -1.62 1.79
CA GLU A 40 -4.89 -0.60 2.79
C GLU A 40 -5.58 -0.86 4.13
N ALA A 41 -6.86 -1.19 4.12
CA ALA A 41 -7.61 -1.54 5.32
C ALA A 41 -7.03 -2.79 6.00
N ALA A 42 -6.70 -3.83 5.23
CA ALA A 42 -6.05 -5.03 5.75
C ALA A 42 -4.67 -4.73 6.35
N ARG A 43 -3.91 -3.79 5.77
CA ARG A 43 -2.64 -3.33 6.35
C ARG A 43 -2.88 -2.61 7.67
N LYS A 44 -3.76 -1.62 7.70
CA LYS A 44 -4.09 -0.85 8.92
C LYS A 44 -4.57 -1.77 10.06
N GLN A 45 -5.41 -2.76 9.77
CA GLN A 45 -5.87 -3.75 10.76
C GLN A 45 -4.73 -4.59 11.35
N ARG A 46 -3.69 -4.91 10.57
CA ARG A 46 -2.50 -5.60 11.08
C ARG A 46 -1.65 -4.66 11.94
N GLU A 47 -1.51 -3.40 11.51
CA GLU A 47 -0.77 -2.37 12.25
C GLU A 47 -1.43 -2.01 13.59
N MET A 48 -2.76 -2.09 13.68
CA MET A 48 -3.49 -1.93 14.95
C MET A 48 -3.09 -2.96 16.02
N LYS A 49 -2.60 -4.13 15.60
CA LYS A 49 -2.09 -5.17 16.51
C LYS A 49 -0.63 -4.95 16.92
N GLY A 50 0.01 -3.90 16.40
CA GLY A 50 1.42 -3.59 16.59
C GLY A 50 2.22 -3.67 15.28
N ILE A 51 3.55 -3.64 15.41
CA ILE A 51 4.45 -3.69 14.25
C ILE A 51 4.34 -5.03 13.53
N ILE A 52 4.15 -4.96 12.22
CA ILE A 52 4.12 -6.11 11.33
C ILE A 52 5.55 -6.64 11.17
N LEU A 53 5.78 -7.82 11.74
CA LEU A 53 7.00 -8.61 11.56
C LEU A 53 6.63 -9.90 10.83
N ASP A 54 7.18 -10.07 9.62
CA ASP A 54 6.97 -11.23 8.75
C ASP A 54 8.22 -12.12 8.75
N SER A 55 8.08 -13.38 9.14
CA SER A 55 9.19 -14.34 9.26
C SER A 55 9.88 -14.66 7.94
N ARG A 56 9.22 -14.40 6.80
CA ARG A 56 9.80 -14.63 5.47
C ARG A 56 10.79 -13.53 5.05
N LYS A 57 10.87 -12.44 5.81
CA LYS A 57 11.64 -11.24 5.48
C LYS A 57 12.74 -11.02 6.52
N THR A 58 13.75 -10.25 6.13
CA THR A 58 14.71 -9.71 7.11
C THR A 58 14.02 -8.63 7.95
N LEU A 59 14.50 -8.41 9.16
CA LEU A 59 13.98 -7.41 10.08
C LEU A 59 13.89 -6.02 9.44
N LEU A 60 14.91 -5.61 8.67
CA LEU A 60 14.92 -4.35 7.94
C LEU A 60 13.77 -4.22 6.93
N MET A 61 13.52 -5.29 6.17
CA MET A 61 12.46 -5.30 5.16
C MET A 61 11.08 -5.29 5.84
N SER A 62 10.91 -6.09 6.90
CA SER A 62 9.68 -6.08 7.70
C SER A 62 9.40 -4.70 8.28
N LEU A 63 10.40 -4.03 8.86
CA LEU A 63 10.26 -2.68 9.42
C LEU A 63 9.81 -1.65 8.38
N ARG A 64 10.37 -1.71 7.16
CA ARG A 64 10.03 -0.79 6.07
C ARG A 64 8.56 -0.92 5.63
N ASP A 65 7.98 -2.11 5.71
CA ASP A 65 6.60 -2.35 5.27
C ASP A 65 5.55 -1.67 6.16
N ASN A 66 5.95 -1.23 7.36
CA ASN A 66 5.09 -0.55 8.31
C ASN A 66 4.94 0.94 7.99
N THR A 67 3.73 1.47 8.14
CA THR A 67 3.46 2.89 7.92
C THR A 67 4.31 3.80 8.83
N GLY A 68 4.84 4.88 8.25
CA GLY A 68 5.62 5.89 8.97
C GLY A 68 7.10 5.54 9.23
N ILE A 69 7.56 4.35 8.79
CA ILE A 69 8.97 3.93 8.91
C ILE A 69 9.61 3.95 7.52
N ASN A 70 10.42 4.98 7.26
CA ASN A 70 11.29 5.02 6.07
C ASN A 70 12.56 4.19 6.30
N TRP A 71 13.29 3.84 5.23
CA TRP A 71 14.57 3.14 5.27
C TRP A 71 15.54 3.67 6.32
N TYR A 72 15.72 4.98 6.39
CA TYR A 72 16.60 5.62 7.37
C TYR A 72 16.15 5.38 8.82
N ARG A 73 14.84 5.48 9.08
CA ARG A 73 14.31 5.18 10.42
C ARG A 73 14.41 3.69 10.75
N ALA A 74 14.23 2.82 9.76
CA ALA A 74 14.39 1.38 9.93
C ALA A 74 15.85 1.01 10.32
N THR A 75 16.85 1.62 9.68
CA THR A 75 18.26 1.40 10.05
C THR A 75 18.58 1.95 11.44
N GLN A 76 18.01 3.09 11.83
CA GLN A 76 18.11 3.61 13.21
C GLN A 76 17.51 2.64 14.23
N ILE A 77 16.32 2.10 13.96
CA ILE A 77 15.66 1.10 14.83
C ILE A 77 16.56 -0.13 15.00
N ILE A 78 17.13 -0.65 13.92
CA ILE A 78 18.06 -1.79 13.97
C ILE A 78 19.31 -1.47 14.78
N LYS A 79 19.85 -0.25 14.62
CA LYS A 79 21.00 0.21 15.41
C LYS A 79 20.68 0.25 16.91
N HIS A 80 19.51 0.76 17.29
CA HIS A 80 19.05 0.77 18.69
C HIS A 80 18.72 -0.62 19.24
N LEU A 81 18.35 -1.55 18.38
CA LEU A 81 18.16 -2.96 18.74
C LEU A 81 19.49 -3.71 18.88
N GLU A 82 20.60 -3.13 18.40
CA GLU A 82 21.92 -3.75 18.32
C GLU A 82 21.90 -5.06 17.53
N MET A 83 21.11 -5.09 16.45
CA MET A 83 20.93 -6.27 15.61
C MET A 83 21.60 -6.10 14.25
N HIS A 84 21.95 -7.22 13.62
CA HIS A 84 22.41 -7.20 12.24
C HIS A 84 21.25 -6.87 11.29
N TRP A 85 21.51 -6.10 10.23
CA TRP A 85 20.49 -5.67 9.27
C TRP A 85 19.83 -6.83 8.49
N ARG A 86 20.54 -7.96 8.34
CA ARG A 86 20.00 -9.22 7.78
C ARG A 86 19.41 -10.17 8.82
N HIS A 87 19.27 -9.73 10.08
CA HIS A 87 18.66 -10.59 11.10
C HIS A 87 17.26 -11.03 10.63
N PRO A 88 16.91 -12.32 10.74
CA PRO A 88 15.56 -12.77 10.42
C PRO A 88 14.55 -12.02 11.28
N SER A 89 13.42 -11.65 10.69
CA SER A 89 12.34 -11.02 11.43
C SER A 89 11.62 -12.08 12.28
N ASP A 90 12.07 -12.32 13.51
CA ASP A 90 11.34 -13.21 14.41
C ASP A 90 9.99 -12.57 14.80
N ALA A 91 8.95 -13.40 14.79
CA ALA A 91 7.58 -13.03 15.09
C ALA A 91 7.23 -13.21 16.58
N SER A 92 8.22 -13.47 17.43
CA SER A 92 8.04 -13.56 18.88
C SER A 92 7.43 -12.27 19.46
N GLN A 93 6.51 -12.44 20.41
CA GLN A 93 5.81 -11.34 21.07
C GLN A 93 6.78 -10.38 21.78
N MET A 94 7.80 -10.92 22.45
CA MET A 94 8.83 -10.13 23.13
C MET A 94 9.61 -9.25 22.15
N MET A 95 9.92 -9.76 20.95
CA MET A 95 10.59 -8.97 19.91
C MET A 95 9.68 -7.85 19.42
N ARG A 96 8.40 -8.13 19.16
CA ARG A 96 7.43 -7.10 18.71
C ARG A 96 7.34 -5.95 19.69
N GLU A 97 7.26 -6.24 20.99
CA GLU A 97 7.18 -5.20 22.03
C GLU A 97 8.45 -4.35 22.07
N ARG A 98 9.63 -5.00 22.04
CA ARG A 98 10.92 -4.30 22.02
C ARG A 98 11.07 -3.40 20.78
N VAL A 99 10.73 -3.92 19.61
CA VAL A 99 10.78 -3.20 18.34
C VAL A 99 9.79 -2.03 18.34
N THR A 100 8.58 -2.23 18.89
CA THR A 100 7.55 -1.18 18.98
C THR A 100 8.01 -0.03 19.88
N LYS A 101 8.53 -0.34 21.07
CA LYS A 101 9.06 0.67 22.00
C LYS A 101 10.17 1.52 21.36
N ILE A 102 11.08 0.90 20.62
CA ILE A 102 12.18 1.61 19.93
C ILE A 102 11.65 2.40 18.73
N ALA A 103 10.73 1.83 17.95
CA ALA A 103 10.13 2.51 16.82
C ALA A 103 9.38 3.78 17.25
N ASP A 104 8.65 3.74 18.36
CA ASP A 104 7.95 4.91 18.90
C ASP A 104 8.94 6.00 19.36
N LYS A 105 10.06 5.59 19.98
CA LYS A 105 11.15 6.51 20.32
C LYS A 105 11.73 7.18 19.06
N VAL A 106 12.09 6.40 18.04
CA VAL A 106 12.64 6.92 16.77
C VAL A 106 11.63 7.81 16.03
N LYS A 107 10.34 7.46 16.05
CA LYS A 107 9.26 8.29 15.48
C LYS A 107 9.13 9.63 16.21
N SER A 108 9.36 9.66 17.51
CA SER A 108 9.36 10.90 18.32
C SER A 108 10.55 11.83 18.05
N GLY A 109 11.55 11.39 17.26
CA GLY A 109 12.74 12.18 16.93
C GLY A 109 13.75 12.30 18.07
N ARG A 110 13.70 11.39 19.06
CA ARG A 110 14.61 11.33 20.22
C ARG A 110 15.45 10.06 20.23
#